data_AF-A0AAU2BLP4-F1
#
_entry.id   AF-A0AAU2BLP4-F1
#
_cell.length_a   1.000
_cell.length_b   1.000
_cell.length_c   1.000
_cell.angle_alpha   90.00
_cell.angle_beta   90.00
_cell.angle_gamma   90.00
#
_symmetry.space_group_name_H-M   'P 1'
#
loop_
_entity.id
_entity.type
_entity.pdbx_description
1 polymer ?
#
loop_
_entity_poly.entity_id
_entity_poly.type
_entity_poly.pdbx_seq_one_letter_code
_entity_poly.pdbx_strand_id
1 'polypeptide(L)'
;MTTSDATPLEAPEDPHANDAAPYSGGDPYADYRHFGDTESYAELVDLADRRLGAGVIAANDEFFAQRENLLVREPAVFDPEHFGHKGKIMDGWETRRRRGTADSPFPAPEDHDWAIVRLGAPGVIRGIVVDTAHFRGNYPQRVSVQAACVEGSPSPEDLLAADVKWEELIAPTPVRGHAANGFTITSERRYTHLRLCQHPDGGVARLRVHGEVVPDPEWLDLLGTFDLISVLNGGAYEDASDKFYSSPTQIILPGTSRKMDDGWENRRRRVHGTNDWVRFRLAAQGAIRAVEIDTAYLKGNSAGWIALSGRNGDTGEWFDIIPRTRLQPDTLHRFKLPAQAVATHVRLDAFPDGGVARMRLHGSLTETGRDALRERYGHTEA
;
A
#
# COMPACT_ATOMS: atom_id res chain seq x y z
N MET A 1 12.65 -23.01 -13.31
CA MET A 1 13.98 -22.43 -13.60
C MET A 1 13.78 -21.33 -14.63
N THR A 2 13.51 -20.13 -14.15
CA THR A 2 13.54 -18.89 -14.93
C THR A 2 14.46 -17.99 -14.13
N THR A 3 15.63 -17.74 -14.67
CA THR A 3 16.68 -16.92 -14.07
C THR A 3 16.21 -15.47 -14.08
N SER A 4 15.99 -14.91 -12.89
CA SER A 4 15.90 -13.48 -12.65
C SER A 4 17.31 -12.90 -12.84
N ASP A 5 17.56 -12.28 -14.00
CA ASP A 5 18.75 -11.47 -14.21
C ASP A 5 18.51 -10.11 -13.55
N ALA A 6 18.80 -10.04 -12.25
CA ALA A 6 19.01 -8.79 -11.54
C ALA A 6 20.44 -8.28 -11.83
N THR A 7 20.70 -7.89 -13.08
CA THR A 7 21.93 -7.17 -13.41
C THR A 7 21.76 -5.71 -12.99
N PRO A 8 22.67 -5.13 -12.18
CA PRO A 8 22.66 -3.70 -11.90
C PRO A 8 22.73 -2.94 -13.23
N LEU A 9 21.86 -1.96 -13.44
CA LEU A 9 21.93 -1.08 -14.60
C LEU A 9 23.20 -0.24 -14.51
N GLU A 10 24.26 -0.63 -15.23
CA GLU A 10 25.38 0.26 -15.53
C GLU A 10 24.83 1.53 -16.20
N ALA A 11 25.47 2.69 -15.92
CA ALA A 11 25.08 3.94 -16.57
C ALA A 11 25.18 3.75 -18.10
N PRO A 12 24.08 3.87 -18.85
CA PRO A 12 24.10 3.52 -20.27
C PRO A 12 24.99 4.50 -21.03
N GLU A 13 25.76 3.99 -22.01
CA GLU A 13 26.50 4.83 -22.96
C GLU A 13 25.56 5.73 -23.80
N ASP A 14 24.29 5.33 -23.95
CA ASP A 14 23.21 6.09 -24.56
C ASP A 14 22.26 6.66 -23.49
N PRO A 15 22.13 8.00 -23.34
CA PRO A 15 21.24 8.62 -22.37
C PRO A 15 19.75 8.33 -22.60
N HIS A 16 19.37 7.78 -23.74
CA HIS A 16 17.99 7.42 -24.11
C HIS A 16 17.69 5.92 -24.00
N ALA A 17 18.65 5.09 -23.58
CA ALA A 17 18.48 3.63 -23.54
C ALA A 17 17.30 3.16 -22.66
N ASN A 18 16.91 3.98 -21.68
CA ASN A 18 15.83 3.68 -20.74
C ASN A 18 14.48 4.32 -21.12
N ASP A 19 14.45 5.11 -22.19
CA ASP A 19 13.23 5.75 -22.68
C ASP A 19 12.24 4.68 -23.19
N ALA A 20 10.97 5.04 -23.17
CA ALA A 20 9.93 4.30 -23.89
C ALA A 20 9.70 4.95 -25.26
N ALA A 21 9.23 4.17 -26.22
CA ALA A 21 8.89 4.69 -27.54
C ALA A 21 7.82 5.80 -27.42
N PRO A 22 7.81 6.81 -28.31
CA PRO A 22 6.71 7.76 -28.38
C PRO A 22 5.36 7.03 -28.52
N TYR A 23 4.33 7.52 -27.83
CA TYR A 23 3.00 6.92 -27.92
C TYR A 23 2.46 6.96 -29.36
N SER A 24 2.12 5.80 -29.91
CA SER A 24 1.69 5.64 -31.30
C SER A 24 0.17 5.56 -31.49
N GLY A 25 -0.63 5.76 -30.43
CA GLY A 25 -2.07 5.52 -30.44
C GLY A 25 -2.44 4.10 -29.98
N GLY A 26 -3.72 3.88 -29.63
CA GLY A 26 -4.24 2.60 -29.15
C GLY A 26 -4.24 2.47 -27.62
N ASP A 27 -4.00 1.26 -27.11
CA ASP A 27 -3.91 1.02 -25.67
C ASP A 27 -2.68 1.76 -25.08
N PRO A 28 -2.87 2.72 -24.16
CA PRO A 28 -1.77 3.52 -23.61
C PRO A 28 -0.79 2.73 -22.74
N TYR A 29 -1.12 1.49 -22.36
CA TYR A 29 -0.26 0.58 -21.59
C TYR A 29 0.31 -0.59 -22.41
N ALA A 30 0.10 -0.61 -23.74
CA ALA A 30 0.50 -1.74 -24.59
C ALA A 30 1.99 -2.11 -24.50
N ASP A 31 2.86 -1.11 -24.27
CA ASP A 31 4.31 -1.25 -24.13
C ASP A 31 4.80 -0.88 -22.72
N TYR A 32 3.91 -0.88 -21.72
CA TYR A 32 4.27 -0.66 -20.32
C TYR A 32 5.15 -1.78 -19.78
N ARG A 33 6.15 -1.42 -18.99
CA ARG A 33 7.22 -2.33 -18.56
C ARG A 33 7.25 -2.49 -17.04
N HIS A 34 7.70 -3.65 -16.57
CA HIS A 34 7.93 -3.92 -15.15
C HIS A 34 9.41 -4.23 -14.92
N PHE A 35 10.00 -3.61 -13.91
CA PHE A 35 11.43 -3.76 -13.59
C PHE A 35 11.64 -3.94 -12.10
N GLY A 36 12.63 -4.76 -11.75
CA GLY A 36 12.84 -5.20 -10.37
C GLY A 36 11.87 -6.30 -9.95
N ASP A 37 12.06 -6.84 -8.76
CA ASP A 37 11.17 -7.84 -8.17
C ASP A 37 10.05 -7.14 -7.41
N THR A 38 8.90 -6.95 -8.07
CA THR A 38 7.69 -6.44 -7.41
C THR A 38 6.85 -7.54 -6.78
N GLU A 39 7.03 -8.80 -7.22
CA GLU A 39 6.14 -9.91 -6.84
C GLU A 39 6.33 -10.30 -5.37
N SER A 40 7.55 -10.21 -4.83
CA SER A 40 7.85 -10.59 -3.45
C SER A 40 7.12 -9.77 -2.37
N TYR A 41 6.63 -8.58 -2.71
CA TYR A 41 5.94 -7.69 -1.77
C TYR A 41 4.60 -7.13 -2.29
N ALA A 42 4.18 -7.47 -3.51
CA ALA A 42 2.96 -6.92 -4.12
C ALA A 42 1.67 -7.20 -3.31
N GLU A 43 1.64 -8.29 -2.54
CA GLU A 43 0.48 -8.63 -1.70
C GLU A 43 0.45 -7.90 -0.35
N LEU A 44 1.57 -7.25 0.03
CA LEU A 44 1.62 -6.42 1.23
C LEU A 44 0.84 -5.11 1.02
N VAL A 45 0.39 -4.54 2.12
CA VAL A 45 -0.36 -3.29 2.08
C VAL A 45 0.51 -2.13 1.60
N ASP A 46 -0.08 -1.28 0.77
CA ASP A 46 0.52 0.00 0.39
C ASP A 46 0.36 1.02 1.53
N LEU A 47 1.44 1.25 2.27
CA LEU A 47 1.54 2.24 3.35
C LEU A 47 1.36 3.67 2.85
N ALA A 48 1.49 3.91 1.53
CA ALA A 48 1.24 5.20 0.90
C ALA A 48 -0.21 5.36 0.40
N ASP A 49 -1.10 4.40 0.66
CA ASP A 49 -2.52 4.49 0.29
C ASP A 49 -3.24 5.58 1.09
N ARG A 50 -3.85 6.54 0.37
CA ARG A 50 -4.61 7.64 0.97
C ARG A 50 -5.76 7.19 1.87
N ARG A 51 -6.32 6.00 1.64
CA ARG A 51 -7.39 5.44 2.48
C ARG A 51 -6.91 5.10 3.88
N LEU A 52 -5.60 4.86 4.05
CA LEU A 52 -4.97 4.70 5.36
C LEU A 52 -4.64 6.05 6.02
N GLY A 53 -4.70 7.16 5.28
CA GLY A 53 -4.36 8.50 5.78
C GLY A 53 -3.03 9.06 5.26
N ALA A 54 -2.40 8.38 4.30
CA ALA A 54 -1.18 8.84 3.66
C ALA A 54 -1.39 10.18 2.93
N GLY A 55 -0.34 10.97 2.82
CA GLY A 55 -0.41 12.29 2.18
C GLY A 55 0.95 12.80 1.73
N VAL A 56 0.96 13.59 0.66
CA VAL A 56 2.15 14.34 0.24
C VAL A 56 2.16 15.66 1.00
N ILE A 57 3.15 15.81 1.89
CA ILE A 57 3.22 16.90 2.87
C ILE A 57 3.89 18.14 2.26
N ALA A 58 4.93 17.92 1.45
CA ALA A 58 5.70 18.97 0.81
C ALA A 58 6.31 18.46 -0.50
N ALA A 59 6.59 19.39 -1.41
CA ALA A 59 7.44 19.20 -2.57
C ALA A 59 8.09 20.54 -2.89
N ASN A 60 9.29 20.54 -3.47
CA ASN A 60 9.97 21.78 -3.85
C ASN A 60 9.45 22.37 -5.18
N ASP A 61 8.89 21.54 -6.06
CA ASP A 61 8.28 21.93 -7.32
C ASP A 61 7.10 21.01 -7.65
N GLU A 62 6.11 21.54 -8.36
CA GLU A 62 4.94 20.81 -8.88
C GLU A 62 4.36 21.55 -10.10
N PHE A 63 5.23 22.16 -10.90
CA PHE A 63 4.80 23.12 -11.89
C PHE A 63 3.86 22.54 -12.94
N PHE A 64 4.18 21.36 -13.51
CA PHE A 64 3.38 20.77 -14.58
C PHE A 64 2.26 19.88 -14.06
N ALA A 65 2.50 19.07 -13.02
CA ALA A 65 1.50 18.18 -12.47
C ALA A 65 1.59 18.04 -10.94
N GLN A 66 0.42 17.89 -10.31
CA GLN A 66 0.24 17.95 -8.86
C GLN A 66 0.86 16.75 -8.15
N ARG A 67 1.59 17.01 -7.07
CA ARG A 67 2.28 15.98 -6.29
C ARG A 67 1.32 14.93 -5.68
N GLU A 68 0.08 15.30 -5.37
CA GLU A 68 -0.91 14.40 -4.77
C GLU A 68 -1.27 13.20 -5.66
N ASN A 69 -1.05 13.32 -6.98
CA ASN A 69 -1.26 12.23 -7.93
C ASN A 69 -0.37 11.00 -7.65
N LEU A 70 0.78 11.18 -6.99
CA LEU A 70 1.65 10.07 -6.58
C LEU A 70 0.88 9.00 -5.80
N LEU A 71 -0.09 9.41 -4.99
CA LEU A 71 -0.80 8.54 -4.05
C LEU A 71 -2.18 8.10 -4.54
N VAL A 72 -2.57 8.47 -5.77
CA VAL A 72 -3.81 7.99 -6.38
C VAL A 72 -3.70 6.48 -6.58
N ARG A 73 -4.73 5.72 -6.20
CA ARG A 73 -4.71 4.24 -6.23
C ARG A 73 -4.76 3.72 -7.67
N GLU A 74 -5.63 4.32 -8.47
CA GLU A 74 -5.89 3.91 -9.84
C GLU A 74 -4.64 4.09 -10.72
N PRO A 75 -4.47 3.23 -11.76
CA PRO A 75 -3.44 3.43 -12.77
C PRO A 75 -3.52 4.83 -13.38
N ALA A 76 -2.38 5.40 -13.74
CA ALA A 76 -2.32 6.72 -14.37
C ALA A 76 -3.06 6.74 -15.72
N VAL A 77 -3.85 7.77 -15.95
CA VAL A 77 -4.58 7.96 -17.20
C VAL A 77 -3.81 8.89 -18.12
N PHE A 78 -3.77 8.56 -19.40
CA PHE A 78 -3.14 9.38 -20.43
C PHE A 78 -4.14 9.77 -21.50
N ASP A 79 -4.34 11.07 -21.65
CA ASP A 79 -5.07 11.65 -22.77
C ASP A 79 -4.07 12.38 -23.69
N PRO A 80 -3.84 11.89 -24.92
CA PRO A 80 -2.87 12.48 -25.82
C PRO A 80 -3.22 13.92 -26.24
N GLU A 81 -4.50 14.30 -26.19
CA GLU A 81 -5.03 15.57 -26.68
C GLU A 81 -5.31 16.59 -25.55
N HIS A 82 -5.14 16.20 -24.28
CA HIS A 82 -5.43 17.08 -23.15
C HIS A 82 -4.24 18.00 -22.81
N PHE A 83 -4.35 19.26 -23.21
CA PHE A 83 -3.37 20.31 -22.93
C PHE A 83 -3.98 21.44 -22.10
N GLY A 84 -3.21 21.92 -21.12
CA GLY A 84 -3.49 23.13 -20.36
C GLY A 84 -2.48 24.25 -20.67
N HIS A 85 -2.58 25.36 -19.94
CA HIS A 85 -1.70 26.53 -20.15
C HIS A 85 -0.22 26.26 -19.90
N LYS A 86 0.13 25.20 -19.18
CA LYS A 86 1.51 24.82 -18.86
C LYS A 86 2.06 23.72 -19.78
N GLY A 87 1.25 23.17 -20.68
CA GLY A 87 1.64 22.03 -21.52
C GLY A 87 0.67 20.86 -21.39
N LYS A 88 1.14 19.66 -21.68
CA LYS A 88 0.35 18.45 -21.57
C LYS A 88 -0.04 18.20 -20.12
N ILE A 89 -1.29 17.83 -19.88
CA ILE A 89 -1.72 17.44 -18.54
C ILE A 89 -1.32 15.98 -18.32
N MET A 90 -0.51 15.75 -17.29
CA MET A 90 -0.04 14.43 -16.91
C MET A 90 -0.70 13.98 -15.61
N ASP A 91 -1.11 12.72 -15.55
CA ASP A 91 -1.61 12.08 -14.33
C ASP A 91 -0.43 11.55 -13.50
N GLY A 92 0.26 12.48 -12.84
CA GLY A 92 1.43 12.23 -12.00
C GLY A 92 1.90 13.49 -11.30
N TRP A 93 3.08 13.43 -10.70
CA TRP A 93 3.87 14.57 -10.23
C TRP A 93 4.94 14.90 -11.27
N GLU A 94 4.96 16.13 -11.78
CA GLU A 94 5.94 16.57 -12.77
C GLU A 94 6.44 17.99 -12.48
N THR A 95 7.76 18.12 -12.43
CA THR A 95 8.46 19.35 -12.04
C THR A 95 9.04 20.10 -13.24
N ARG A 96 9.42 21.37 -13.04
CA ARG A 96 10.12 22.15 -14.07
C ARG A 96 11.44 21.49 -14.45
N ARG A 97 11.79 21.57 -15.74
CA ARG A 97 13.15 21.25 -16.21
C ARG A 97 14.17 22.08 -15.45
N ARG A 98 15.08 21.41 -14.75
CA ARG A 98 16.16 22.05 -14.04
C ARG A 98 17.25 22.43 -15.04
N ARG A 99 17.89 23.56 -14.78
CA ARG A 99 18.93 24.14 -15.65
C ARG A 99 20.08 24.58 -14.77
N GLY A 100 21.30 24.41 -15.28
CA GLY A 100 22.48 25.00 -14.67
C GLY A 100 22.62 26.48 -15.03
N THR A 101 23.85 26.97 -15.00
CA THR A 101 24.20 28.37 -15.30
C THR A 101 24.44 28.58 -16.80
N ALA A 102 24.67 29.82 -17.23
CA ALA A 102 25.04 30.10 -18.62
C ALA A 102 26.33 29.39 -19.06
N ASP A 103 27.30 29.24 -18.15
CA ASP A 103 28.59 28.62 -18.41
C ASP A 103 28.55 27.09 -18.28
N SER A 104 27.57 26.55 -17.55
CA SER A 104 27.31 25.12 -17.43
C SER A 104 25.80 24.88 -17.45
N PRO A 105 25.17 24.72 -18.63
CA PRO A 105 23.72 24.70 -18.77
C PRO A 105 23.04 23.46 -18.19
N PHE A 106 23.80 22.41 -17.88
CA PHE A 106 23.32 21.20 -17.24
C PHE A 106 23.28 21.36 -15.71
N PRO A 107 22.27 20.80 -15.03
CA PRO A 107 22.22 20.75 -13.56
C PRO A 107 23.46 20.07 -12.95
N ALA A 108 23.78 20.44 -11.72
CA ALA A 108 24.83 19.77 -10.97
C ALA A 108 24.43 18.32 -10.63
N PRO A 109 25.37 17.38 -10.45
CA PRO A 109 25.04 15.99 -10.16
C PRO A 109 24.17 15.78 -8.91
N GLU A 110 24.29 16.67 -7.91
CA GLU A 110 23.53 16.69 -6.67
C GLU A 110 22.17 17.38 -6.79
N ASP A 111 21.90 18.08 -7.88
CA ASP A 111 20.62 18.75 -8.10
C ASP A 111 19.51 17.71 -8.27
N HIS A 112 18.42 17.91 -7.52
CA HIS A 112 17.23 17.07 -7.61
C HIS A 112 15.99 17.87 -7.18
N ASP A 113 14.83 17.36 -7.59
CA ASP A 113 13.54 17.71 -7.01
C ASP A 113 13.11 16.65 -6.00
N TRP A 114 12.29 17.04 -5.02
CA TRP A 114 11.86 16.15 -3.95
C TRP A 114 10.40 16.33 -3.56
N ALA A 115 9.80 15.24 -3.08
CA ALA A 115 8.50 15.22 -2.44
C ALA A 115 8.59 14.43 -1.12
N ILE A 116 8.03 14.99 -0.05
CA ILE A 116 7.90 14.34 1.26
C ILE A 116 6.51 13.73 1.38
N VAL A 117 6.46 12.44 1.65
CA VAL A 117 5.24 11.64 1.82
C VAL A 117 5.16 11.16 3.26
N ARG A 118 4.05 11.46 3.94
CA ARG A 118 3.67 10.81 5.20
C ARG A 118 2.93 9.52 4.88
N LEU A 119 3.40 8.40 5.43
CA LEU A 119 2.73 7.11 5.32
C LEU A 119 1.41 7.13 6.11
N GLY A 120 0.42 6.35 5.65
CA GLY A 120 -0.87 6.26 6.31
C GLY A 120 -0.81 5.50 7.65
N ALA A 121 0.16 4.61 7.79
CA ALA A 121 0.49 3.96 9.05
C ALA A 121 2.00 3.75 9.15
N PRO A 122 2.59 3.87 10.35
CA PRO A 122 3.99 3.52 10.57
C PRO A 122 4.24 2.04 10.34
N GLY A 123 5.35 1.70 9.69
CA GLY A 123 5.62 0.30 9.37
C GLY A 123 7.01 0.05 8.82
N VAL A 124 7.32 -1.23 8.68
CA VAL A 124 8.55 -1.71 8.04
C VAL A 124 8.29 -1.84 6.54
N ILE A 125 9.12 -1.18 5.74
CA ILE A 125 8.98 -1.16 4.27
C ILE A 125 9.70 -2.37 3.69
N ARG A 126 9.01 -3.14 2.84
CA ARG A 126 9.55 -4.33 2.15
C ARG A 126 9.79 -4.08 0.68
N GLY A 127 9.07 -3.15 0.09
CA GLY A 127 9.27 -2.78 -1.30
C GLY A 127 8.69 -1.43 -1.65
N ILE A 128 9.29 -0.78 -2.64
CA ILE A 128 8.83 0.49 -3.18
C ILE A 128 8.68 0.34 -4.69
N VAL A 129 7.59 0.87 -5.24
CA VAL A 129 7.42 1.01 -6.69
C VAL A 129 7.36 2.49 -7.03
N VAL A 130 8.30 2.94 -7.85
CA VAL A 130 8.28 4.24 -8.50
C VAL A 130 7.78 4.04 -9.92
N ASP A 131 6.50 4.35 -10.14
CA ASP A 131 5.84 4.16 -11.41
C ASP A 131 5.98 5.42 -12.27
N THR A 132 6.57 5.28 -13.45
CA THR A 132 6.77 6.36 -14.42
C THR A 132 5.77 6.26 -15.58
N ALA A 133 4.63 5.59 -15.40
CA ALA A 133 3.58 5.46 -16.40
C ALA A 133 3.33 6.78 -17.15
N HIS A 134 3.52 6.73 -18.47
CA HIS A 134 3.27 7.79 -19.46
C HIS A 134 4.32 8.88 -19.51
N PHE A 135 5.23 8.92 -18.54
CA PHE A 135 6.48 9.65 -18.62
C PHE A 135 7.49 8.83 -19.44
N ARG A 136 7.39 8.95 -20.77
CA ARG A 136 8.11 8.10 -21.73
C ARG A 136 9.56 8.56 -21.98
N GLY A 137 9.79 9.87 -21.99
CA GLY A 137 11.13 10.48 -22.13
C GLY A 137 11.36 11.66 -21.16
N ASN A 138 10.34 12.04 -20.38
CA ASN A 138 10.39 13.09 -19.36
C ASN A 138 10.26 12.52 -17.93
N TYR A 139 10.59 11.25 -17.74
CA TYR A 139 10.76 10.64 -16.42
C TYR A 139 12.13 11.05 -15.84
N PRO A 140 12.33 11.02 -14.52
CA PRO A 140 13.65 11.28 -13.94
C PRO A 140 14.64 10.18 -14.36
N GLN A 141 15.86 10.55 -14.75
CA GLN A 141 16.85 9.54 -15.17
C GLN A 141 17.28 8.62 -14.03
N ARG A 142 17.29 9.15 -12.80
CA ARG A 142 17.49 8.38 -11.57
C ARG A 142 16.51 8.83 -10.51
N VAL A 143 16.19 7.93 -9.59
CA VAL A 143 15.48 8.26 -8.35
C VAL A 143 16.26 7.80 -7.14
N SER A 144 16.10 8.51 -6.04
CA SER A 144 16.51 8.03 -4.72
C SER A 144 15.34 8.14 -3.76
N VAL A 145 15.34 7.31 -2.73
CA VAL A 145 14.32 7.36 -1.68
C VAL A 145 14.98 7.29 -0.34
N GLN A 146 14.61 8.23 0.53
CA GLN A 146 15.00 8.24 1.92
C GLN A 146 13.79 8.08 2.81
N ALA A 147 13.99 7.58 4.02
CA ALA A 147 12.94 7.37 5.00
C ALA A 147 13.32 7.93 6.38
N ALA A 148 12.31 8.33 7.14
CA ALA A 148 12.49 8.82 8.49
C ALA A 148 11.37 8.32 9.41
N CYS A 149 11.71 8.16 10.68
CA CYS A 149 10.77 7.98 11.77
C CYS A 149 10.74 9.29 12.56
N VAL A 150 9.62 10.02 12.49
CA VAL A 150 9.45 11.32 13.16
C VAL A 150 8.16 11.26 13.96
N GLU A 151 8.28 11.48 15.26
CA GLU A 151 7.17 11.38 16.20
C GLU A 151 6.15 12.51 16.03
N GLY A 152 4.91 12.22 16.41
CA GLY A 152 3.81 13.19 16.40
C GLY A 152 3.30 13.55 15.00
N SER A 153 3.09 14.84 14.76
CA SER A 153 2.52 15.38 13.52
C SER A 153 3.37 16.55 13.01
N PRO A 154 4.61 16.28 12.55
CA PRO A 154 5.55 17.31 12.17
C PRO A 154 5.03 18.12 10.96
N SER A 155 5.32 19.42 10.97
CA SER A 155 5.06 20.30 9.84
C SER A 155 6.08 20.07 8.70
N PRO A 156 5.85 20.61 7.49
CA PRO A 156 6.86 20.62 6.43
C PRO A 156 8.20 21.22 6.87
N GLU A 157 8.18 22.28 7.69
CA GLU A 157 9.39 22.93 8.18
C GLU A 157 10.17 22.02 9.13
N ASP A 158 9.47 21.35 10.06
CA ASP A 158 10.07 20.39 10.98
C ASP A 158 10.74 19.22 10.22
N LEU A 159 10.09 18.71 9.17
CA LEU A 159 10.60 17.60 8.35
C LEU A 159 11.83 17.97 7.50
N LEU A 160 12.02 19.27 7.23
CA LEU A 160 13.16 19.82 6.48
C LEU A 160 14.29 20.30 7.40
N ALA A 161 14.08 20.27 8.72
CA ALA A 161 15.11 20.65 9.68
C ALA A 161 16.33 19.72 9.61
N ALA A 162 17.51 20.27 9.86
CA ALA A 162 18.79 19.58 9.68
C ALA A 162 19.02 18.41 10.67
N ASP A 163 18.26 18.36 11.77
CA ASP A 163 18.31 17.32 12.78
C ASP A 163 17.43 16.10 12.46
N VAL A 164 16.55 16.18 11.45
CA VAL A 164 15.79 15.02 10.96
C VAL A 164 16.74 14.04 10.26
N LYS A 165 16.80 12.83 10.82
CA LYS A 165 17.65 11.76 10.29
C LYS A 165 16.91 10.99 9.20
N TRP A 166 17.24 11.34 7.96
CA TRP A 166 16.81 10.62 6.76
C TRP A 166 17.79 9.48 6.45
N GLU A 167 17.31 8.24 6.48
CA GLU A 167 18.07 7.07 6.05
C GLU A 167 17.85 6.83 4.55
N GLU A 168 18.91 6.55 3.80
CA GLU A 168 18.82 6.21 2.39
C GLU A 168 18.38 4.75 2.22
N LEU A 169 17.17 4.54 1.73
CA LEU A 169 16.65 3.21 1.40
C LEU A 169 17.00 2.81 -0.04
N ILE A 170 17.00 3.79 -0.94
CA ILE A 170 17.35 3.63 -2.36
C ILE A 170 18.31 4.76 -2.70
N ALA A 171 19.58 4.42 -2.96
CA ALA A 171 20.57 5.34 -3.51
C ALA A 171 20.14 5.83 -4.91
N PRO A 172 20.66 6.96 -5.42
CA PRO A 172 20.34 7.43 -6.77
C PRO A 172 20.54 6.35 -7.83
N THR A 173 19.44 5.75 -8.29
CA THR A 173 19.43 4.55 -9.13
C THR A 173 18.72 4.84 -10.45
N PRO A 174 19.26 4.42 -11.61
CA PRO A 174 18.58 4.54 -12.89
C PRO A 174 17.20 3.90 -12.88
N VAL A 175 16.23 4.58 -13.49
CA VAL A 175 14.89 4.06 -13.73
C VAL A 175 14.56 4.10 -15.21
N ARG A 176 13.45 3.48 -15.60
CA ARG A 176 12.97 3.44 -16.98
C ARG A 176 11.68 4.23 -17.13
N GLY A 177 11.49 4.83 -18.30
CA GLY A 177 10.28 5.58 -18.64
C GLY A 177 9.09 4.66 -18.91
N HIS A 178 7.87 5.11 -18.60
CA HIS A 178 6.64 4.33 -18.78
C HIS A 178 6.78 2.90 -18.23
N ALA A 179 7.17 2.79 -16.96
CA ALA A 179 7.42 1.51 -16.31
C ALA A 179 7.15 1.53 -14.79
N ALA A 180 6.79 0.38 -14.24
CA ALA A 180 6.84 0.11 -12.81
C ALA A 180 8.29 -0.21 -12.41
N ASN A 181 8.97 0.71 -11.72
CA ASN A 181 10.32 0.50 -11.22
C ASN A 181 10.25 0.04 -9.76
N GLY A 182 10.43 -1.26 -9.53
CA GLY A 182 10.37 -1.92 -8.24
C GLY A 182 11.73 -2.04 -7.55
N PHE A 183 11.73 -1.81 -6.24
CA PHE A 183 12.91 -1.88 -5.37
C PHE A 183 12.57 -2.65 -4.11
N THR A 184 13.27 -3.75 -3.86
CA THR A 184 13.19 -4.49 -2.59
C THR A 184 13.95 -3.73 -1.50
N ILE A 185 13.31 -3.57 -0.34
CA ILE A 185 13.90 -2.89 0.83
C ILE A 185 14.20 -3.92 1.91
N THR A 186 15.43 -3.91 2.41
CA THR A 186 15.93 -4.86 3.40
C THR A 186 16.01 -4.29 4.82
N SER A 187 15.79 -2.98 4.99
CA SER A 187 15.76 -2.39 6.32
C SER A 187 14.60 -2.97 7.13
N GLU A 188 14.90 -3.38 8.36
CA GLU A 188 13.91 -3.85 9.34
C GLU A 188 13.35 -2.71 10.19
N ARG A 189 13.79 -1.46 9.94
CA ARG A 189 13.39 -0.32 10.75
C ARG A 189 11.97 0.15 10.40
N ARG A 190 11.30 0.70 11.41
CA ARG A 190 9.98 1.31 11.27
C ARG A 190 10.14 2.75 10.77
N TYR A 191 9.32 3.11 9.78
CA TYR A 191 9.30 4.46 9.20
C TYR A 191 7.90 5.06 9.20
N THR A 192 7.85 6.39 9.13
CA THR A 192 6.61 7.20 9.13
C THR A 192 6.54 8.12 7.92
N HIS A 193 7.69 8.49 7.36
CA HIS A 193 7.79 9.42 6.24
C HIS A 193 8.81 8.90 5.21
N LEU A 194 8.57 9.24 3.95
CA LEU A 194 9.49 9.07 2.83
C LEU A 194 9.82 10.42 2.19
N ARG A 195 11.02 10.53 1.64
CA ARG A 195 11.43 11.59 0.72
C ARG A 195 11.83 10.93 -0.60
N LEU A 196 10.99 11.11 -1.62
CA LEU A 196 11.28 10.71 -3.00
C LEU A 196 12.04 11.84 -3.69
N CYS A 197 13.17 11.53 -4.32
CA CYS A 197 13.94 12.48 -5.10
C CYS A 197 14.02 12.09 -6.58
N GLN A 198 13.79 13.07 -7.46
CA GLN A 198 13.93 12.99 -8.92
C GLN A 198 15.25 13.64 -9.34
N HIS A 199 16.13 12.89 -10.01
CA HIS A 199 17.46 13.38 -10.39
C HIS A 199 17.56 13.64 -11.90
N PRO A 200 17.77 14.90 -12.36
CA PRO A 200 17.65 16.15 -11.60
C PRO A 200 16.21 16.68 -11.47
N ASP A 201 15.32 16.23 -12.35
CA ASP A 201 13.91 16.63 -12.46
C ASP A 201 13.15 15.57 -13.28
N GLY A 202 11.84 15.73 -13.44
CA GLY A 202 11.05 14.93 -14.38
C GLY A 202 9.66 14.61 -13.84
N GLY A 203 9.10 13.48 -14.29
CA GLY A 203 7.77 13.03 -13.91
C GLY A 203 7.69 11.61 -13.33
N VAL A 204 6.94 11.47 -12.23
CA VAL A 204 6.58 10.18 -11.63
C VAL A 204 5.05 10.10 -11.53
N ALA A 205 4.47 9.03 -12.05
CA ALA A 205 3.03 8.84 -12.09
C ALA A 205 2.47 8.41 -10.73
N ARG A 206 3.06 7.37 -10.13
CA ARG A 206 2.62 6.81 -8.85
C ARG A 206 3.81 6.43 -7.97
N LEU A 207 3.58 6.48 -6.67
CA LEU A 207 4.43 5.89 -5.64
C LEU A 207 3.61 4.82 -4.91
N ARG A 208 4.17 3.62 -4.76
CA ARG A 208 3.64 2.56 -3.90
C ARG A 208 4.69 2.15 -2.89
N VAL A 209 4.28 1.97 -1.64
CA VAL A 209 5.17 1.65 -0.53
C VAL A 209 4.62 0.42 0.18
N HIS A 210 5.07 -0.75 -0.24
CA HIS A 210 4.59 -2.02 0.27
C HIS A 210 5.32 -2.39 1.56
N GLY A 211 4.56 -2.69 2.61
CA GLY A 211 5.15 -2.99 3.90
C GLY A 211 4.19 -3.57 4.91
N GLU A 212 4.69 -3.71 6.12
CA GLU A 212 3.96 -4.24 7.27
C GLU A 212 3.76 -3.15 8.30
N VAL A 213 2.50 -2.91 8.69
CA VAL A 213 2.20 -1.95 9.75
C VAL A 213 2.73 -2.47 11.09
N VAL A 214 3.41 -1.58 11.81
CA VAL A 214 3.89 -1.80 13.18
C VAL A 214 3.33 -0.67 14.04
N PRO A 215 2.15 -0.90 14.67
CA PRO A 215 1.51 0.10 15.50
C PRO A 215 2.28 0.30 16.81
N ASP A 216 2.14 1.47 17.40
CA ASP A 216 2.63 1.73 18.75
C ASP A 216 1.83 0.88 19.77
N PRO A 217 2.47 -0.03 20.52
CA PRO A 217 1.80 -0.84 21.53
C PRO A 217 1.21 -0.01 22.67
N GLU A 218 1.83 1.10 23.07
CA GLU A 218 1.32 1.96 24.14
C GLU A 218 0.02 2.64 23.73
N TRP A 219 -0.06 3.12 22.48
CA TRP A 219 -1.29 3.65 21.90
C TRP A 219 -2.43 2.64 21.92
N LEU A 220 -2.18 1.39 21.51
CA LEU A 220 -3.21 0.34 21.50
C LEU A 220 -3.67 -0.04 22.91
N ASP A 221 -2.76 -0.03 23.89
CA ASP A 221 -3.08 -0.25 25.31
C ASP A 221 -3.99 0.85 25.86
N LEU A 222 -3.74 2.11 25.50
CA LEU A 222 -4.57 3.26 25.89
C LEU A 222 -5.98 3.20 25.29
N LEU A 223 -6.13 2.73 24.05
CA LEU A 223 -7.44 2.49 23.44
C LEU A 223 -8.22 1.41 24.18
N GLY A 224 -7.53 0.40 24.70
CA GLY A 224 -8.09 -0.72 25.44
C GLY A 224 -8.88 -1.70 24.56
N THR A 225 -9.96 -1.26 23.91
CA THR A 225 -10.69 -2.04 22.91
C THR A 225 -10.59 -1.41 21.53
N PHE A 226 -10.14 -2.18 20.54
CA PHE A 226 -9.92 -1.73 19.17
C PHE A 226 -10.20 -2.85 18.16
N ASP A 227 -10.15 -2.52 16.88
CA ASP A 227 -10.31 -3.48 15.78
C ASP A 227 -9.01 -4.28 15.55
N LEU A 228 -8.97 -5.51 16.06
CA LEU A 228 -7.79 -6.39 16.07
C LEU A 228 -7.31 -6.82 14.68
N ILE A 229 -8.18 -6.71 13.67
CA ILE A 229 -7.86 -7.11 12.29
C ILE A 229 -7.59 -5.92 11.37
N SER A 230 -7.77 -4.69 11.86
CA SER A 230 -7.55 -3.50 11.05
C SER A 230 -6.11 -3.43 10.57
N VAL A 231 -5.91 -3.10 9.30
CA VAL A 231 -4.59 -2.78 8.75
C VAL A 231 -3.88 -1.72 9.58
N LEU A 232 -4.59 -0.66 9.99
CA LEU A 232 -4.01 0.44 10.78
C LEU A 232 -3.48 -0.02 12.14
N ASN A 233 -3.99 -1.15 12.65
CA ASN A 233 -3.58 -1.74 13.91
C ASN A 233 -2.62 -2.93 13.70
N GLY A 234 -2.09 -3.15 12.50
CA GLY A 234 -1.16 -4.25 12.22
C GLY A 234 -1.82 -5.58 11.80
N GLY A 235 -3.13 -5.60 11.60
CA GLY A 235 -3.80 -6.75 10.99
C GLY A 235 -3.39 -6.93 9.53
N ALA A 236 -3.27 -8.18 9.08
CA ALA A 236 -2.73 -8.50 7.77
C ALA A 236 -3.59 -9.54 7.04
N TYR A 237 -3.70 -9.36 5.73
CA TYR A 237 -4.18 -10.40 4.83
C TYR A 237 -3.12 -11.52 4.70
N GLU A 238 -3.55 -12.78 4.67
CA GLU A 238 -2.64 -13.92 4.46
C GLU A 238 -2.92 -14.64 3.14
N ASP A 239 -4.17 -15.02 2.89
CA ASP A 239 -4.51 -15.82 1.74
C ASP A 239 -6.02 -15.80 1.45
N ALA A 240 -6.43 -16.14 0.23
CA ALA A 240 -7.83 -16.27 -0.14
C ALA A 240 -8.02 -17.33 -1.22
N SER A 241 -9.20 -17.94 -1.25
CA SER A 241 -9.59 -18.90 -2.29
C SER A 241 -9.72 -18.29 -3.68
N ASP A 242 -10.07 -17.00 -3.76
CA ASP A 242 -10.29 -16.28 -5.01
C ASP A 242 -10.02 -14.77 -4.81
N LYS A 243 -9.24 -14.18 -5.73
CA LYS A 243 -8.85 -12.76 -5.74
C LYS A 243 -9.28 -12.06 -7.04
N PHE A 244 -10.28 -12.59 -7.76
CA PHE A 244 -10.51 -12.25 -9.17
C PHE A 244 -10.96 -10.80 -9.41
N TYR A 245 -11.94 -10.30 -8.67
CA TYR A 245 -12.47 -8.94 -8.90
C TYR A 245 -11.79 -7.89 -8.03
N SER A 246 -11.39 -8.24 -6.81
CA SER A 246 -10.76 -7.28 -5.91
C SER A 246 -9.91 -7.94 -4.83
N SER A 247 -8.98 -7.15 -4.28
CA SER A 247 -8.07 -7.60 -3.22
C SER A 247 -8.84 -7.90 -1.92
N PRO A 248 -8.58 -9.04 -1.25
CA PRO A 248 -9.17 -9.35 0.05
C PRO A 248 -8.76 -8.39 1.17
N THR A 249 -7.64 -7.67 1.02
CA THR A 249 -7.21 -6.62 1.96
C THR A 249 -8.28 -5.54 2.15
N GLN A 250 -9.17 -5.33 1.18
CA GLN A 250 -10.27 -4.35 1.30
C GLN A 250 -11.19 -4.63 2.49
N ILE A 251 -11.35 -5.89 2.91
CA ILE A 251 -12.16 -6.27 4.08
C ILE A 251 -11.67 -5.59 5.36
N ILE A 252 -10.36 -5.36 5.49
CA ILE A 252 -9.71 -4.91 6.73
C ILE A 252 -9.25 -3.44 6.69
N LEU A 253 -9.52 -2.73 5.59
CA LEU A 253 -9.27 -1.29 5.47
C LEU A 253 -10.12 -0.48 6.46
N PRO A 254 -9.69 0.73 6.87
CA PRO A 254 -10.48 1.60 7.74
C PRO A 254 -11.76 2.12 7.07
N GLY A 255 -12.67 2.67 7.90
CA GLY A 255 -13.93 3.26 7.45
C GLY A 255 -14.97 2.24 6.97
N THR A 256 -16.09 2.76 6.45
CA THR A 256 -17.09 1.96 5.73
C THR A 256 -16.80 2.00 4.24
N SER A 257 -17.30 1.00 3.51
CA SER A 257 -17.25 1.04 2.04
C SER A 257 -18.00 2.27 1.51
N ARG A 258 -17.55 2.82 0.39
CA ARG A 258 -18.20 3.96 -0.31
C ARG A 258 -18.75 3.61 -1.69
N LYS A 259 -18.40 2.43 -2.20
CA LYS A 259 -18.74 1.95 -3.54
C LYS A 259 -18.53 0.44 -3.61
N MET A 260 -19.09 -0.22 -4.62
CA MET A 260 -19.10 -1.69 -4.72
C MET A 260 -17.70 -2.32 -4.82
N ASP A 261 -16.79 -1.70 -5.57
CA ASP A 261 -15.39 -2.13 -5.74
C ASP A 261 -14.49 -1.79 -4.54
N ASP A 262 -15.05 -1.24 -3.47
CA ASP A 262 -14.39 -0.95 -2.19
C ASP A 262 -14.70 -2.08 -1.18
N GLY A 263 -14.63 -3.33 -1.62
CA GLY A 263 -14.82 -4.56 -0.84
C GLY A 263 -14.12 -5.74 -1.50
N TRP A 264 -14.17 -6.93 -0.90
CA TRP A 264 -13.74 -8.17 -1.55
C TRP A 264 -14.91 -8.78 -2.34
N GLU A 265 -14.70 -9.09 -3.61
CA GLU A 265 -15.65 -9.80 -4.47
C GLU A 265 -14.92 -10.94 -5.21
N ASN A 266 -15.58 -12.10 -5.27
CA ASN A 266 -15.07 -13.33 -5.88
C ASN A 266 -15.92 -13.72 -7.10
N ARG A 267 -15.44 -14.70 -7.88
CA ARG A 267 -16.23 -15.26 -8.97
C ARG A 267 -17.42 -16.06 -8.45
N ARG A 268 -18.48 -16.10 -9.24
CA ARG A 268 -19.63 -16.99 -9.01
C ARG A 268 -19.15 -18.44 -8.99
N ARG A 269 -19.32 -19.10 -7.84
CA ARG A 269 -18.90 -20.48 -7.62
C ARG A 269 -19.99 -21.44 -8.08
N ARG A 270 -19.54 -22.53 -8.71
CA ARG A 270 -20.42 -23.60 -9.24
C ARG A 270 -20.06 -24.99 -8.76
N VAL A 271 -18.96 -25.11 -8.01
CA VAL A 271 -18.49 -26.38 -7.47
C VAL A 271 -19.23 -26.66 -6.17
N HIS A 272 -20.14 -27.63 -6.22
CA HIS A 272 -20.96 -28.02 -5.07
C HIS A 272 -20.09 -28.49 -3.88
N GLY A 273 -20.56 -28.20 -2.66
CA GLY A 273 -19.87 -28.60 -1.43
C GLY A 273 -18.63 -27.76 -1.09
N THR A 274 -18.32 -26.72 -1.87
CA THR A 274 -17.20 -25.80 -1.63
C THR A 274 -17.69 -24.39 -1.35
N ASN A 275 -16.80 -23.52 -0.85
CA ASN A 275 -17.07 -22.13 -0.57
C ASN A 275 -15.83 -21.26 -0.83
N ASP A 276 -16.02 -19.94 -0.90
CA ASP A 276 -14.92 -18.98 -0.90
C ASP A 276 -14.52 -18.57 0.51
N TRP A 277 -13.26 -18.24 0.72
CA TRP A 277 -12.72 -17.88 2.03
C TRP A 277 -11.56 -16.91 1.94
N VAL A 278 -11.35 -16.17 3.04
CA VAL A 278 -10.20 -15.28 3.24
C VAL A 278 -9.61 -15.52 4.62
N ARG A 279 -8.29 -15.62 4.70
CA ARG A 279 -7.51 -15.74 5.93
C ARG A 279 -6.76 -14.45 6.25
N PHE A 280 -6.73 -14.14 7.54
CA PHE A 280 -6.08 -12.96 8.07
C PHE A 280 -5.33 -13.29 9.35
N ARG A 281 -4.27 -12.52 9.60
CA ARG A 281 -3.56 -12.44 10.87
C ARG A 281 -4.00 -11.18 11.62
N LEU A 282 -4.26 -11.32 12.90
CA LEU A 282 -4.55 -10.18 13.79
C LEU A 282 -3.26 -9.42 14.09
N ALA A 283 -3.40 -8.20 14.62
CA ALA A 283 -2.30 -7.35 15.09
C ALA A 283 -1.25 -8.12 15.94
N ALA A 284 -1.78 -8.91 16.87
CA ALA A 284 -1.08 -9.92 17.66
C ALA A 284 -2.16 -10.85 18.27
N GLN A 285 -1.81 -11.71 19.22
CA GLN A 285 -2.82 -12.52 19.91
C GLN A 285 -3.85 -11.62 20.60
N GLY A 286 -5.11 -11.76 20.20
CA GLY A 286 -6.21 -10.91 20.64
C GLY A 286 -7.37 -11.71 21.21
N ALA A 287 -8.06 -11.12 22.17
CA ALA A 287 -9.33 -11.60 22.73
C ALA A 287 -10.50 -10.84 22.09
N ILE A 288 -11.10 -11.43 21.06
CA ILE A 288 -12.22 -10.86 20.29
C ILE A 288 -13.50 -10.93 21.13
N ARG A 289 -14.28 -9.84 21.15
CA ARG A 289 -15.51 -9.67 21.96
C ARG A 289 -16.75 -9.41 21.12
N ALA A 290 -16.58 -8.71 20.00
CA ALA A 290 -17.65 -8.43 19.05
C ALA A 290 -17.11 -8.44 17.63
N VAL A 291 -17.98 -8.80 16.69
CA VAL A 291 -17.65 -8.87 15.27
C VAL A 291 -18.65 -8.03 14.49
N GLU A 292 -18.14 -7.29 13.51
CA GLU A 292 -18.97 -6.67 12.49
C GLU A 292 -18.65 -7.27 11.12
N ILE A 293 -19.68 -7.58 10.34
CA ILE A 293 -19.57 -7.98 8.93
C ILE A 293 -20.44 -7.04 8.12
N ASP A 294 -19.82 -6.30 7.20
CA ASP A 294 -20.48 -5.31 6.38
C ASP A 294 -20.58 -5.81 4.93
N THR A 295 -21.79 -5.78 4.37
CA THR A 295 -22.06 -6.07 2.95
C THR A 295 -22.47 -4.82 2.18
N ALA A 296 -22.18 -3.62 2.70
CA ALA A 296 -22.47 -2.34 2.06
C ALA A 296 -22.09 -2.33 0.57
N TYR A 297 -22.96 -1.72 -0.24
CA TYR A 297 -22.89 -1.60 -1.70
C TYR A 297 -23.01 -2.92 -2.49
N LEU A 298 -23.04 -4.08 -1.84
CA LEU A 298 -23.25 -5.39 -2.47
C LEU A 298 -24.73 -5.78 -2.36
N LYS A 299 -25.49 -5.47 -3.41
CA LYS A 299 -26.97 -5.57 -3.41
C LYS A 299 -27.50 -6.90 -3.95
N GLY A 300 -26.82 -7.46 -4.95
CA GLY A 300 -27.22 -8.71 -5.62
C GLY A 300 -26.16 -9.81 -5.56
N ASN A 301 -24.98 -9.48 -5.05
CA ASN A 301 -23.78 -10.32 -5.07
C ASN A 301 -23.05 -10.32 -3.72
N SER A 302 -23.70 -9.88 -2.63
CA SER A 302 -23.17 -10.08 -1.27
C SER A 302 -23.10 -11.57 -0.93
N ALA A 303 -22.19 -11.95 -0.05
CA ALA A 303 -22.19 -13.28 0.55
C ALA A 303 -23.57 -13.59 1.15
N GLY A 304 -24.18 -14.72 0.76
CA GLY A 304 -25.50 -15.11 1.26
C GLY A 304 -25.45 -15.65 2.70
N TRP A 305 -24.40 -16.40 3.01
CA TRP A 305 -24.07 -16.84 4.36
C TRP A 305 -22.58 -16.67 4.61
N ILE A 306 -22.22 -16.45 5.86
CA ILE A 306 -20.81 -16.49 6.30
C ILE A 306 -20.62 -17.43 7.47
N ALA A 307 -19.39 -17.90 7.68
CA ALA A 307 -18.91 -18.41 8.96
C ALA A 307 -17.58 -17.73 9.29
N LEU A 308 -17.26 -17.58 10.57
CA LEU A 308 -15.98 -17.04 11.03
C LEU A 308 -15.34 -18.05 11.97
N SER A 309 -14.11 -18.44 11.67
CA SER A 309 -13.31 -19.31 12.53
C SER A 309 -12.04 -18.59 12.99
N GLY A 310 -11.55 -18.99 14.16
CA GLY A 310 -10.31 -18.48 14.76
C GLY A 310 -9.28 -19.59 14.93
N ARG A 311 -8.01 -19.21 14.96
CA ARG A 311 -6.89 -20.09 15.30
C ARG A 311 -5.90 -19.33 16.19
N ASN A 312 -5.44 -19.98 17.25
CA ASN A 312 -4.41 -19.43 18.13
C ASN A 312 -3.03 -20.03 17.81
N GLY A 313 -2.06 -19.18 17.48
CA GLY A 313 -0.77 -19.60 16.94
C GLY A 313 -0.84 -20.10 15.49
N ASP A 314 0.31 -20.54 14.96
CA ASP A 314 0.41 -21.01 13.57
C ASP A 314 -0.05 -22.47 13.41
N THR A 315 0.09 -23.26 14.47
CA THR A 315 -0.20 -24.70 14.47
C THR A 315 -1.45 -25.08 15.27
N GLY A 316 -2.18 -24.09 15.80
CA GLY A 316 -3.41 -24.35 16.54
C GLY A 316 -4.52 -24.91 15.66
N GLU A 317 -5.50 -25.57 16.27
CA GLU A 317 -6.72 -25.99 15.59
C GLU A 317 -7.66 -24.80 15.34
N TRP A 318 -8.39 -24.86 14.23
CA TRP A 318 -9.44 -23.89 13.93
C TRP A 318 -10.68 -24.17 14.77
N PHE A 319 -11.25 -23.13 15.37
CA PHE A 319 -12.50 -23.21 16.15
C PHE A 319 -13.51 -22.17 15.67
N ASP A 320 -14.80 -22.46 15.86
CA ASP A 320 -15.88 -21.59 15.41
C ASP A 320 -16.00 -20.34 16.31
N ILE A 321 -15.99 -19.16 15.71
CA ILE A 321 -16.33 -17.88 16.36
C ILE A 321 -17.78 -17.50 16.03
N ILE A 322 -18.15 -17.60 14.74
CA ILE A 322 -19.52 -17.39 14.26
C ILE A 322 -19.90 -18.60 13.41
N PRO A 323 -20.95 -19.36 13.78
CA PRO A 323 -21.43 -20.48 12.96
C PRO A 323 -22.01 -19.95 11.64
N ARG A 324 -22.26 -20.85 10.68
CA ARG A 324 -22.84 -20.45 9.38
C ARG A 324 -24.12 -19.64 9.57
N THR A 325 -24.06 -18.36 9.23
CA THR A 325 -25.10 -17.37 9.51
C THR A 325 -25.48 -16.65 8.22
N ARG A 326 -26.78 -16.48 8.00
CA ARG A 326 -27.32 -15.77 6.83
C ARG A 326 -27.07 -14.26 6.97
N LEU A 327 -26.64 -13.63 5.88
CA LEU A 327 -26.51 -12.18 5.79
C LEU A 327 -27.63 -11.58 4.93
N GLN A 328 -27.79 -10.26 5.05
CA GLN A 328 -28.59 -9.41 4.18
C GLN A 328 -27.68 -8.62 3.23
N PRO A 329 -28.10 -8.35 1.99
CA PRO A 329 -27.39 -7.43 1.10
C PRO A 329 -27.35 -6.01 1.66
N ASP A 330 -26.30 -5.26 1.33
CA ASP A 330 -26.16 -3.83 1.65
C ASP A 330 -26.43 -3.49 3.14
N THR A 331 -25.89 -4.32 4.05
CA THR A 331 -26.25 -4.27 5.49
C THR A 331 -25.04 -4.51 6.40
N LEU A 332 -24.96 -3.74 7.48
CA LEU A 332 -24.03 -3.97 8.59
C LEU A 332 -24.61 -4.99 9.58
N HIS A 333 -23.90 -6.09 9.78
CA HIS A 333 -24.26 -7.15 10.72
C HIS A 333 -23.37 -7.06 11.96
N ARG A 334 -23.97 -7.07 13.14
CA ARG A 334 -23.25 -6.98 14.42
C ARG A 334 -23.49 -8.23 15.25
N PHE A 335 -22.41 -8.87 15.67
CA PHE A 335 -22.43 -10.09 16.46
C PHE A 335 -21.77 -9.83 17.81
N LYS A 336 -22.54 -10.03 18.89
CA LYS A 336 -22.00 -10.09 20.25
C LYS A 336 -21.56 -11.52 20.53
N LEU A 337 -20.29 -11.71 20.88
CA LEU A 337 -19.81 -13.05 21.23
C LEU A 337 -20.23 -13.41 22.67
N PRO A 338 -20.67 -14.65 22.92
CA PRO A 338 -21.06 -15.09 24.26
C PRO A 338 -19.85 -15.22 25.20
N ALA A 339 -18.67 -15.48 24.64
CA ALA A 339 -17.39 -15.53 25.33
C ALA A 339 -16.30 -14.90 24.44
N GLN A 340 -15.16 -14.55 25.05
CA GLN A 340 -14.03 -14.02 24.29
C GLN A 340 -13.41 -15.13 23.42
N ALA A 341 -13.19 -14.84 22.15
CA ALA A 341 -12.46 -15.72 21.24
C ALA A 341 -10.99 -15.29 21.18
N VAL A 342 -10.10 -16.10 21.77
CA VAL A 342 -8.66 -15.83 21.76
C VAL A 342 -8.02 -16.43 20.52
N ALA A 343 -7.45 -15.60 19.65
CA ALA A 343 -6.87 -16.03 18.38
C ALA A 343 -5.70 -15.13 17.97
N THR A 344 -4.87 -15.64 17.06
CA THR A 344 -3.89 -14.85 16.29
C THR A 344 -4.27 -14.77 14.81
N HIS A 345 -5.10 -15.71 14.33
CA HIS A 345 -5.58 -15.77 12.97
C HIS A 345 -7.09 -15.93 12.93
N VAL A 346 -7.71 -15.44 11.87
CA VAL A 346 -9.11 -15.69 11.58
C VAL A 346 -9.31 -16.08 10.11
N ARG A 347 -10.37 -16.83 9.84
CA ARG A 347 -10.80 -17.18 8.50
C ARG A 347 -12.29 -16.87 8.35
N LEU A 348 -12.60 -16.03 7.38
CA LEU A 348 -13.95 -15.73 6.96
C LEU A 348 -14.30 -16.62 5.78
N ASP A 349 -15.37 -17.41 5.90
CA ASP A 349 -15.92 -18.24 4.85
C ASP A 349 -17.22 -17.62 4.33
N ALA A 350 -17.35 -17.45 3.01
CA ALA A 350 -18.54 -16.97 2.31
C ALA A 350 -19.16 -18.11 1.49
N PHE A 351 -20.45 -18.42 1.73
CA PHE A 351 -21.13 -19.58 1.15
C PHE A 351 -22.25 -19.19 0.17
N PRO A 352 -22.29 -19.80 -1.03
CA PRO A 352 -21.17 -20.52 -1.66
C PRO A 352 -20.04 -19.56 -2.06
N ASP A 353 -20.38 -18.31 -2.33
CA ASP A 353 -19.52 -17.22 -2.77
C ASP A 353 -20.20 -15.88 -2.41
N GLY A 354 -19.72 -14.79 -2.99
CA GLY A 354 -20.24 -13.44 -2.82
C GLY A 354 -19.30 -12.54 -2.03
N GLY A 355 -19.54 -11.24 -2.13
CA GLY A 355 -18.66 -10.22 -1.58
C GLY A 355 -18.91 -9.87 -0.13
N VAL A 356 -17.88 -9.31 0.50
CA VAL A 356 -17.91 -8.69 1.83
C VAL A 356 -17.15 -7.37 1.75
N ALA A 357 -17.78 -6.29 2.23
CA ALA A 357 -17.22 -4.95 2.18
C ALA A 357 -16.18 -4.73 3.28
N ARG A 358 -16.54 -5.00 4.54
CA ARG A 358 -15.66 -4.86 5.71
C ARG A 358 -15.89 -5.96 6.74
N MET A 359 -14.86 -6.24 7.53
CA MET A 359 -14.96 -7.01 8.76
C MET A 359 -14.22 -6.28 9.88
N ARG A 360 -14.82 -6.24 11.08
CA ARG A 360 -14.21 -5.68 12.29
C ARG A 360 -14.19 -6.73 13.39
N LEU A 361 -13.07 -6.86 14.09
CA LEU A 361 -12.92 -7.75 15.24
C LEU A 361 -12.59 -6.93 16.47
N HIS A 362 -13.62 -6.46 17.16
CA HIS A 362 -13.51 -5.61 18.33
C HIS A 362 -13.08 -6.43 19.55
N GLY A 363 -11.93 -6.08 20.13
CA GLY A 363 -11.36 -6.79 21.28
C GLY A 363 -10.15 -6.07 21.84
N SER A 364 -9.34 -6.78 22.62
CA SER A 364 -8.05 -6.26 23.11
C SER A 364 -6.97 -7.31 22.91
N LEU A 365 -5.71 -6.90 22.96
CA LEU A 365 -4.60 -7.84 23.04
C LEU A 365 -4.68 -8.64 24.36
N THR A 366 -4.27 -9.90 24.31
CA THR A 366 -3.93 -10.66 25.51
C THR A 366 -2.59 -10.18 26.07
N GLU A 367 -2.18 -10.64 27.25
CA GLU A 367 -0.84 -10.35 27.78
C GLU A 367 0.25 -10.81 26.81
N THR A 368 0.17 -12.06 26.35
CA THR A 368 1.07 -12.62 25.32
C THR A 368 1.07 -11.79 24.03
N GLY A 369 -0.09 -11.32 23.58
CA GLY A 369 -0.19 -10.48 22.38
C GLY A 369 0.46 -9.11 22.56
N ARG A 370 0.31 -8.48 23.73
CA ARG A 370 0.97 -7.22 24.06
C ARG A 370 2.48 -7.37 24.09
N ASP A 371 2.99 -8.41 24.75
CA ASP A 371 4.43 -8.63 24.89
C ASP A 371 5.08 -8.88 23.53
N ALA A 372 4.48 -9.71 22.68
CA ALA A 372 4.96 -9.97 21.33
C ALA A 372 4.95 -8.70 20.44
N LEU A 373 3.93 -7.85 20.57
CA LEU A 373 3.87 -6.59 19.82
C LEU A 373 4.94 -5.60 20.32
N ARG A 374 5.14 -5.49 21.64
CA ARG A 374 6.19 -4.63 22.23
C ARG A 374 7.58 -5.08 21.81
N GLU A 375 7.82 -6.39 21.80
CA GLU A 375 9.07 -6.97 21.31
C GLU A 375 9.28 -6.61 19.83
N ARG A 376 8.29 -6.85 18.96
CA ARG A 376 8.37 -6.48 17.54
C ARG A 376 8.62 -4.99 17.35
N TYR A 377 7.88 -4.13 18.06
CA TYR A 377 8.05 -2.68 18.00
C TYR A 377 9.48 -2.28 18.39
N GLY A 378 10.00 -2.80 19.51
CA GLY A 378 11.37 -2.51 19.98
C GLY A 378 12.45 -2.94 19.00
N HIS A 379 12.29 -4.08 18.31
CA HIS A 379 13.22 -4.51 17.26
C HIS A 379 13.25 -3.57 16.06
N THR A 380 12.15 -2.88 15.75
CA THR A 380 12.07 -1.97 14.60
C THR A 380 12.57 -0.55 14.88
N GLU A 381 12.78 -0.22 16.16
CA GLU A 381 13.35 1.06 16.59
C GLU A 381 14.89 1.01 16.75
N ALA A 382 15.45 -0.20 16.90
CA ALA A 382 16.89 -0.46 16.89
C ALA A 382 17.49 -0.33 15.49
#